data_AF-X1HA39-F1
#
_entry.id   AF-X1HA39-F1
#
_cell.length_a   1.000
_cell.length_b   1.000
_cell.length_c   1.000
_cell.angle_alpha   90.00
_cell.angle_beta   90.00
_cell.angle_gamma   90.00
#
_symmetry.space_group_name_H-M   'P 1'
#
loop_
_entity.id
_entity.type
_entity.pdbx_description
1 polymer ?
#
loop_
_entity_poly.entity_id
_entity_poly.type
_entity_poly.pdbx_seq_one_letter_code
_entity_poly.pdbx_strand_id
1 'polypeptide(L)'
;DSDENGICVCITCKKEHLWNGGDMQAGHFIPAGRGNALRFNKINVNGQCVYCNYYLSANLAKYRVAIDKKWGKGTADRLEKESTQTKTFTEQELIGMINECKVEVKQLLLTKTL
;
A
#
# COMPACT_ATOMS: atom_id res chain seq x y z
N ASP A 1 -3.52 7.72 -0.45
CA ASP A 1 -2.89 7.77 -1.79
C ASP A 1 -3.71 8.49 -2.85
N SER A 2 -5.02 8.67 -2.68
CA SER A 2 -5.77 9.63 -3.50
C SER A 2 -5.84 11.01 -2.85
N ASP A 3 -5.93 12.04 -3.69
CA ASP A 3 -6.23 13.41 -3.27
C ASP A 3 -7.73 13.61 -2.96
N GLU A 4 -8.17 14.86 -2.89
CA GLU A 4 -9.58 15.23 -2.67
C GLU A 4 -10.48 14.99 -3.89
N ASN A 5 -9.92 15.06 -5.10
CA ASN A 5 -10.62 14.80 -6.36
C ASN A 5 -10.71 13.31 -6.68
N GLY A 6 -10.11 12.47 -5.85
CA GLY A 6 -10.05 11.04 -6.05
C GLY A 6 -8.97 10.61 -7.07
N ILE A 7 -8.07 11.50 -7.45
CA ILE A 7 -6.94 11.17 -8.30
C ILE A 7 -5.89 10.47 -7.44
N CYS A 8 -5.50 9.27 -7.87
CA CYS A 8 -4.45 8.48 -7.27
C CYS A 8 -3.28 8.32 -8.25
N VAL A 9 -2.07 8.64 -7.77
CA VAL A 9 -0.85 8.49 -8.55
C VAL A 9 -0.27 7.10 -8.30
N CYS A 10 -0.11 6.30 -9.35
CA CYS A 10 0.52 4.99 -9.25
C CYS A 10 1.96 5.12 -8.70
N ILE A 11 2.26 4.42 -7.60
CA ILE A 11 3.55 4.51 -6.93
C ILE A 11 4.74 4.20 -7.85
N THR A 12 4.59 3.32 -8.84
CA THR A 12 5.68 2.91 -9.73
C THR A 12 5.79 3.70 -11.03
N CYS A 13 4.71 3.83 -11.80
CA CYS A 13 4.77 4.50 -13.11
C CYS A 13 4.39 5.98 -13.09
N LYS A 14 3.91 6.49 -11.95
CA LYS A 14 3.51 7.89 -11.75
C LYS A 14 2.34 8.36 -12.62
N LYS A 15 1.65 7.45 -13.32
CA LYS A 15 0.40 7.77 -14.02
C LYS A 15 -0.72 8.00 -13.00
N GLU A 16 -1.58 8.95 -13.30
CA GLU A 16 -2.77 9.29 -12.55
C GLU A 16 -3.96 8.45 -13.01
N HIS A 17 -4.77 8.01 -12.06
CA HIS A 17 -5.99 7.26 -12.28
C HIS A 17 -7.01 7.63 -11.19
N LEU A 18 -8.30 7.49 -11.47
CA LEU A 18 -9.32 7.59 -10.43
C LEU A 18 -9.22 6.38 -9.49
N TRP A 19 -9.24 6.63 -8.18
CA TRP A 19 -9.13 5.54 -7.18
C TRP A 19 -10.26 4.52 -7.27
N ASN A 20 -11.45 4.95 -7.71
CA ASN A 20 -12.66 4.14 -7.88
C ASN A 20 -12.95 3.77 -9.35
N GLY A 21 -12.05 4.10 -10.29
CA GLY A 21 -12.24 3.86 -11.72
C GLY A 21 -11.91 2.45 -12.19
N GLY A 22 -11.52 1.54 -11.28
CA GLY A 22 -11.12 0.17 -11.60
C GLY A 22 -9.64 0.00 -12.00
N ASP A 23 -8.94 1.08 -12.34
CA ASP A 23 -7.54 1.05 -12.75
C ASP A 23 -6.54 1.07 -11.58
N MET A 24 -7.00 1.28 -10.35
CA MET A 24 -6.17 1.37 -9.15
C MET A 24 -6.39 0.21 -8.20
N GLN A 25 -5.30 -0.27 -7.60
CA GLN A 25 -5.26 -1.40 -6.69
C GLN A 25 -4.37 -1.09 -5.48
N ALA A 26 -4.55 -1.88 -4.42
CA ALA A 26 -3.64 -1.95 -3.29
C ALA A 26 -2.41 -2.81 -3.67
N GLY A 27 -1.42 -2.19 -4.30
CA GLY A 27 -0.20 -2.87 -4.73
C GLY A 27 0.78 -3.07 -3.58
N HIS A 28 1.36 -4.27 -3.49
CA HIS A 28 2.34 -4.64 -2.46
C HIS A 28 3.77 -4.58 -3.01
N PHE A 29 4.70 -3.96 -2.27
CA PHE A 29 6.13 -4.09 -2.57
C PHE A 29 6.62 -5.53 -2.32
N ILE A 30 6.40 -6.02 -1.10
CA ILE A 30 6.57 -7.44 -0.73
C ILE A 30 5.22 -8.14 -0.91
N PRO A 31 5.10 -9.08 -1.87
CA PRO A 31 3.83 -9.74 -2.17
C PRO A 31 3.20 -10.44 -0.96
N ALA A 32 1.88 -10.35 -0.82
CA ALA A 32 1.12 -10.95 0.28
C ALA A 32 1.30 -12.47 0.41
N GLY A 33 1.61 -13.18 -0.68
CA GLY A 33 1.89 -14.62 -0.67
C GLY A 33 3.29 -15.00 -0.18
N ARG A 34 4.21 -14.03 -0.05
CA ARG A 34 5.60 -14.25 0.38
C ARG A 34 5.94 -13.63 1.74
N GLY A 35 5.16 -12.66 2.21
CA GLY A 35 5.41 -11.99 3.49
C GLY A 35 4.13 -11.80 4.27
N ASN A 36 3.64 -12.84 4.96
CA ASN A 36 2.39 -12.74 5.73
C ASN A 36 2.49 -11.64 6.81
N ALA A 37 3.67 -11.46 7.42
CA ALA A 37 3.94 -10.37 8.37
C ALA A 37 3.72 -8.97 7.79
N LEU A 38 3.89 -8.79 6.47
CA LEU A 38 3.77 -7.50 5.80
C LEU A 38 2.48 -7.34 4.99
N ARG A 39 1.58 -8.34 5.03
CA ARG A 39 0.37 -8.40 4.21
C ARG A 39 -0.51 -7.16 4.35
N PHE A 40 -0.62 -6.64 5.57
CA PHE A 40 -1.45 -5.49 5.92
C PHE A 40 -0.61 -4.29 6.41
N ASN A 41 0.71 -4.34 6.22
CA ASN A 41 1.59 -3.25 6.62
C ASN A 41 1.37 -2.04 5.68
N LYS A 42 0.97 -0.89 6.24
CA LYS A 42 0.60 0.32 5.48
C LYS A 42 1.77 0.96 4.71
N ILE A 43 3.02 0.64 5.05
CA ILE A 43 4.21 1.09 4.32
C ILE A 43 4.42 0.18 3.09
N ASN A 44 4.21 -1.13 3.27
CA ASN A 44 4.33 -2.14 2.20
C ASN A 44 3.22 -2.01 1.14
N VAL A 45 2.04 -1.51 1.51
CA VAL A 45 0.85 -1.39 0.65
C VAL A 45 0.67 0.06 0.18
N ASN A 46 0.63 0.28 -1.13
CA ASN A 46 0.47 1.61 -1.72
C ASN A 46 -0.44 1.56 -2.96
N GLY A 47 -0.99 2.72 -3.33
CA GLY A 47 -1.76 2.89 -4.56
C GLY A 47 -0.92 2.55 -5.79
N GLN A 48 -1.33 1.53 -6.53
CA GLN A 48 -0.65 1.10 -7.74
C GLN A 48 -1.66 0.77 -8.84
N CYS A 49 -1.39 1.18 -10.08
CA CYS A 49 -2.29 0.86 -11.19
C CYS A 49 -2.24 -0.63 -11.54
N VAL A 50 -3.35 -1.15 -12.08
CA VAL A 50 -3.50 -2.57 -12.49
C VAL A 50 -2.36 -3.00 -13.41
N TYR A 51 -1.98 -2.16 -14.37
CA TYR A 51 -0.88 -2.47 -15.30
C TYR A 51 0.43 -2.76 -14.58
N CYS A 52 0.83 -1.91 -13.63
CA CYS A 52 2.06 -2.12 -12.89
C CYS A 52 1.96 -3.25 -11.87
N ASN A 53 0.84 -3.31 -11.14
CA ASN A 53 0.65 -4.28 -10.07
C ASN A 53 0.54 -5.70 -10.62
N TYR A 54 -0.41 -5.91 -11.53
CA TYR A 54 -0.78 -7.23 -12.03
C TYR A 54 0.11 -7.67 -13.21
N TYR A 55 0.19 -6.86 -14.26
CA TYR A 55 0.82 -7.27 -15.52
C TYR A 55 2.35 -7.16 -15.53
N LEU A 56 2.92 -6.27 -14.71
CA LEU A 56 4.37 -6.10 -14.59
C LEU A 56 4.94 -6.65 -13.27
N SER A 57 4.21 -7.54 -12.59
CA SER A 57 4.62 -8.14 -11.32
C SER A 57 5.08 -7.10 -10.30
N ALA A 58 4.17 -6.19 -9.93
CA ALA A 58 4.42 -5.01 -9.08
C ALA A 58 5.44 -4.00 -9.62
N ASN A 59 6.04 -4.21 -10.80
CA ASN A 59 7.07 -3.34 -11.37
C ASN A 59 8.20 -3.06 -10.34
N LEU A 60 8.68 -4.15 -9.71
CA LEU A 60 9.46 -4.14 -8.47
C LEU A 60 10.68 -3.22 -8.48
N ALA A 61 11.44 -3.16 -9.57
CA ALA A 61 12.61 -2.30 -9.67
C ALA A 61 12.24 -0.81 -9.47
N LYS A 62 11.14 -0.35 -10.08
CA LYS A 62 10.63 1.01 -9.88
C LYS A 62 9.99 1.16 -8.50
N TYR A 63 9.32 0.12 -7.99
CA TYR A 63 8.71 0.13 -6.67
C TYR A 63 9.76 0.35 -5.58
N ARG A 64 10.87 -0.39 -5.62
CA ARG A 64 11.99 -0.27 -4.68
C ARG A 64 12.51 1.16 -4.53
N VAL A 65 12.67 1.87 -5.64
CA VAL A 65 13.09 3.28 -5.61
C VAL A 65 11.96 4.19 -5.10
N ALA A 66 10.73 3.92 -5.52
CA ALA A 66 9.58 4.76 -5.18
C ALA A 66 9.18 4.66 -3.70
N ILE A 67 9.28 3.48 -3.08
CA ILE A 67 8.94 3.29 -1.67
C ILE A 67 9.93 3.99 -0.76
N ASP A 68 11.22 3.97 -1.10
CA ASP A 68 12.26 4.75 -0.43
C ASP A 68 12.01 6.26 -0.56
N LYS A 69 11.55 6.71 -1.72
CA LYS A 69 11.18 8.12 -1.92
C LYS A 69 9.96 8.52 -1.08
N LYS A 70 8.98 7.64 -0.94
CA LYS A 70 7.72 7.93 -0.23
C LYS A 70 7.85 7.87 1.29
N TRP A 71 8.58 6.87 1.80
CA TRP A 71 8.63 6.55 3.22
C TRP A 71 10.02 6.75 3.86
N GLY A 72 11.02 7.12 3.07
CA GLY A 72 12.39 7.38 3.52
C GLY A 72 13.37 6.32 3.01
N LYS A 73 14.62 6.75 2.79
CA LYS A 73 15.71 5.91 2.27
C LYS A 73 15.91 4.67 3.17
N GLY A 74 16.07 3.50 2.55
CA GLY A 74 16.26 2.22 3.25
C GLY A 74 14.96 1.55 3.69
N THR A 75 13.80 2.09 3.31
CA THR A 75 12.51 1.45 3.57
C THR A 75 12.40 0.11 2.85
N ALA A 76 12.85 0.04 1.59
CA ALA A 76 12.84 -1.19 0.83
C ALA A 76 13.69 -2.28 1.51
N ASP A 77 14.92 -1.95 1.91
CA ASP A 77 15.81 -2.87 2.62
C ASP A 77 15.19 -3.37 3.93
N ARG A 78 14.56 -2.46 4.69
CA ARG A 78 13.87 -2.81 5.92
C ARG A 78 12.71 -3.79 5.67
N LEU A 79 11.87 -3.52 4.67
CA LEU A 79 10.75 -4.40 4.33
C LEU A 79 11.21 -5.76 3.80
N GLU A 80 12.26 -5.81 2.99
CA GLU A 80 12.85 -7.07 2.54
C GLU A 80 13.38 -7.89 3.72
N LYS A 81 14.04 -7.24 4.69
CA LYS A 81 14.47 -7.91 5.93
C LYS A 81 13.29 -8.39 6.78
N GLU A 82 12.25 -7.58 6.93
CA GLU A 82 11.04 -7.95 7.67
C GLU A 82 10.26 -9.08 6.97
N SER A 83 10.36 -9.20 5.65
CA SER A 83 9.66 -10.21 4.87
C SER A 83 10.05 -11.65 5.22
N THR A 84 11.21 -11.85 5.83
CA THR A 84 11.67 -13.18 6.26
C THR A 84 10.98 -13.66 7.54
N GLN A 85 10.16 -12.82 8.17
CA GLN A 85 9.43 -13.16 9.39
C GLN A 85 8.09 -13.80 9.06
N THR A 86 7.73 -14.84 9.82
CA THR A 86 6.41 -15.47 9.75
C THR A 86 5.49 -14.84 10.79
N LYS A 87 4.28 -14.47 10.36
CA LYS A 87 3.21 -14.01 11.25
C LYS A 87 1.95 -14.79 10.94
N THR A 88 1.25 -15.21 11.99
CA THR A 88 -0.14 -15.65 11.92
C THR A 88 -0.97 -14.62 12.66
N PHE A 89 -2.07 -14.18 12.06
CA PHE A 89 -2.98 -13.23 12.68
C PHE A 89 -4.09 -13.98 13.38
N THR A 90 -4.38 -13.59 14.62
CA THR A 90 -5.61 -14.03 15.29
C THR A 90 -6.80 -13.27 14.73
N GLU A 91 -8.00 -13.82 14.92
CA GLU A 91 -9.23 -13.12 14.56
C GLU A 91 -9.34 -11.76 15.27
N GLN A 92 -8.97 -11.70 16.55
CA GLN A 92 -9.00 -10.47 17.34
C GLN A 92 -8.04 -9.41 16.77
N GLU A 93 -6.84 -9.81 16.34
CA GLU A 93 -5.89 -8.89 15.68
C GLU A 93 -6.49 -8.32 14.40
N LEU A 94 -7.09 -9.17 13.55
CA LEU A 94 -7.71 -8.73 12.30
C LEU A 94 -8.88 -7.78 12.54
N ILE A 95 -9.74 -8.07 13.53
CA ILE A 95 -10.85 -7.19 13.92
C ILE A 95 -10.31 -5.84 14.43
N GLY A 96 -9.25 -5.87 15.24
CA GLY A 96 -8.58 -4.66 15.71
C GLY A 96 -8.12 -3.78 14.55
N MET A 97 -7.40 -4.37 13.58
CA MET A 97 -6.91 -3.66 12.39
C MET A 97 -8.04 -3.08 11.53
N ILE A 98 -9.14 -3.81 11.38
CA ILE A 98 -10.33 -3.32 10.66
C ILE A 98 -10.90 -2.08 11.37
N ASN A 99 -11.00 -2.11 12.70
CA ASN A 99 -11.54 -1.00 13.47
C ASN A 99 -10.62 0.23 13.41
N GLU A 100 -9.31 0.04 13.51
CA GLU A 100 -8.32 1.11 13.32
C GLU A 100 -8.46 1.77 11.94
N CYS A 101 -8.55 0.97 10.88
CA CYS A 101 -8.76 1.48 9.51
C CYS A 101 -10.07 2.28 9.38
N LYS A 102 -11.17 1.82 10.00
CA LYS A 102 -12.45 2.56 9.99
C LYS A 102 -12.33 3.92 10.69
N VAL A 103 -11.65 3.97 11.83
CA VAL A 103 -11.41 5.22 12.57
C VAL A 103 -10.57 6.18 11.75
N GLU A 104 -9.47 5.72 11.15
CA GLU A 104 -8.60 6.55 10.31
C GLU A 104 -9.33 7.11 9.10
N VAL A 105 -10.12 6.29 8.40
CA VAL A 105 -10.94 6.77 7.26
C VAL A 105 -11.91 7.86 7.71
N LYS A 106 -12.59 7.67 8.85
CA LYS A 106 -13.50 8.69 9.40
C LYS A 106 -12.74 9.99 9.71
N GLN A 107 -11.56 9.90 10.32
CA GLN A 107 -10.75 11.07 10.64
C GLN A 107 -10.29 11.81 9.38
N LEU A 108 -9.82 11.08 8.36
CA LEU A 108 -9.39 11.65 7.08
C LEU A 108 -10.53 12.37 6.37
N LEU A 109 -11.76 11.83 6.43
CA LEU A 109 -12.94 12.48 5.86
C LEU A 109 -13.31 13.77 6.62
N LEU A 110 -13.21 13.76 7.95
CA LEU A 110 -13.46 14.97 8.76
C LEU A 110 -12.45 16.07 8.45
N THR A 111 -11.16 15.74 8.36
CA THR A 111 -10.10 16.72 8.04
C THR A 111 -10.15 17.24 6.61
N LYS A 112 -10.79 16.52 5.68
CA LYS A 112 -11.01 16.97 4.29
C LYS A 112 -12.17 17.98 4.16
N THR A 113 -13.00 18.12 5.19
CA THR A 113 -14.19 18.98 5.16
C THR A 113 -13.92 20.36 5.80
N LEU A 114 -12.68 20.61 6.25
CA LEU A 114 -12.18 21.86 6.84
C LEU A 114 -11.17 22.51 5.89
#